data_AF-A0AAW2N5K4-F1
#
_entry.id   AF-A0AAW2N5K4-F1
#
_cell.length_a   1.000
_cell.length_b   1.000
_cell.length_c   1.000
_cell.angle_alpha   90.00
_cell.angle_beta   90.00
_cell.angle_gamma   90.00
#
_symmetry.space_group_name_H-M   'P 1'
#
loop_
_entity.id
_entity.type
_entity.pdbx_description
1 polymer ?
#
loop_
_entity_poly.entity_id
_entity_poly.type
_entity_poly.pdbx_seq_one_letter_code
_entity_poly.pdbx_strand_id
1 'polypeptide(L)'
;MASKLQQLQAKACQATQFVSKHGTAYYKQLLEQNKQYVKEPATVETCNELGKQLFYTRLASIPGRTESFWKELDYVKNMWKHRQELKVEDAGIAALFGLECFAWFCAGEIIGRGFTFTGYYP
;
A
#
# COMPACT_ATOMS: atom_id res chain seq x y z
N MET A 1 12.42 -25.75 9.66
CA MET A 1 12.09 -24.44 9.05
C MET A 1 12.56 -24.31 7.60
N ALA A 2 13.72 -24.87 7.19
CA ALA A 2 14.20 -24.83 5.80
C ALA A 2 13.26 -25.45 4.73
N SER A 3 12.59 -26.56 5.04
CA SER A 3 11.66 -27.21 4.10
C SER A 3 10.44 -26.35 3.74
N LYS A 4 9.99 -25.47 4.65
CA LYS A 4 8.89 -24.51 4.38
C LYS A 4 9.33 -23.38 3.46
N LEU A 5 10.59 -22.94 3.56
CA LEU A 5 11.19 -21.95 2.66
C LEU A 5 11.37 -22.51 1.24
N GLN A 6 11.79 -23.78 1.12
CA GLN A 6 11.87 -24.45 -0.18
C GLN A 6 10.48 -24.66 -0.82
N GLN A 7 9.46 -24.98 -0.02
CA GLN A 7 8.07 -25.03 -0.50
C GLN A 7 7.56 -23.66 -0.94
N LEU A 8 7.86 -22.59 -0.21
CA LEU A 8 7.53 -21.22 -0.60
C LEU A 8 8.25 -20.79 -1.88
N GLN A 9 9.53 -21.13 -2.02
CA GLN A 9 10.31 -20.86 -3.22
C GLN A 9 9.75 -21.62 -4.43
N ALA A 10 9.38 -22.89 -4.28
CA ALA A 10 8.77 -23.68 -5.34
C ALA A 10 7.40 -23.13 -5.74
N LYS A 11 6.56 -22.73 -4.78
CA LYS A 11 5.26 -22.09 -5.03
C LYS A 11 5.41 -20.71 -5.67
N ALA A 12 6.39 -19.92 -5.24
CA ALA A 12 6.72 -18.63 -5.87
C ALA A 12 7.19 -18.82 -7.30
N CYS A 13 8.03 -19.83 -7.59
CA CYS A 13 8.48 -20.15 -8.93
C CYS A 13 7.31 -20.57 -9.84
N GLN A 14 6.39 -21.39 -9.35
CA GLN A 14 5.17 -21.76 -10.08
C GLN A 14 4.24 -20.55 -10.30
N ALA A 15 4.10 -19.67 -9.31
CA ALA A 15 3.34 -18.44 -9.45
C ALA A 15 3.96 -17.51 -10.50
N THR A 16 5.29 -17.35 -10.51
CA THR A 16 6.01 -16.58 -11.53
C THR A 16 5.86 -17.20 -12.92
N GLN A 17 5.90 -18.54 -13.04
CA GLN A 17 5.64 -19.21 -14.32
C GLN A 17 4.19 -19.07 -14.79
N PHE A 18 3.23 -19.04 -13.87
CA PHE A 18 1.83 -18.80 -14.20
C PHE A 18 1.60 -17.35 -14.65
N VAL A 19 2.17 -16.38 -13.92
CA VAL A 19 2.14 -14.97 -14.28
C VAL A 19 2.87 -14.70 -15.59
N SER A 20 3.98 -15.39 -15.89
CA SER A 20 4.66 -15.20 -17.18
C SER A 20 3.88 -15.80 -18.36
N LYS A 21 3.20 -16.93 -18.16
CA LYS A 21 2.39 -17.59 -19.22
C LYS A 21 1.04 -16.92 -19.45
N HIS A 22 0.37 -16.49 -18.40
CA HIS A 22 -1.00 -15.96 -18.48
C HIS A 22 -1.10 -14.46 -18.18
N GLY A 23 -0.11 -13.86 -17.52
CA GLY A 23 -0.14 -12.46 -17.11
C GLY A 23 -0.26 -11.50 -18.29
N THR A 24 0.35 -11.79 -19.45
CA THR A 24 0.17 -10.98 -20.65
C THR A 24 -1.27 -11.02 -21.17
N ALA A 25 -1.92 -12.19 -21.14
CA ALA A 25 -3.31 -12.33 -21.58
C ALA A 25 -4.27 -11.63 -20.61
N TYR A 26 -4.07 -11.81 -19.30
CA TYR A 26 -4.84 -11.10 -18.27
C TYR A 26 -4.63 -9.59 -18.33
N TYR A 27 -3.40 -9.12 -18.53
CA TYR A 27 -3.08 -7.70 -18.66
C TYR A 27 -3.76 -7.08 -19.88
N LYS A 28 -3.74 -7.76 -21.03
CA LYS A 28 -4.45 -7.32 -22.24
C LYS A 28 -5.96 -7.24 -22.02
N GLN A 29 -6.56 -8.30 -21.45
CA GLN A 29 -7.99 -8.32 -21.14
C GLN A 29 -8.38 -7.18 -20.17
N LEU A 30 -7.56 -6.92 -19.16
CA LEU A 30 -7.80 -5.84 -18.19
C LEU A 30 -7.67 -4.47 -18.83
N LEU A 31 -6.68 -4.25 -19.70
CA LEU A 31 -6.57 -3.03 -20.49
C LEU A 31 -7.77 -2.85 -21.42
N GLU A 32 -8.24 -3.90 -22.08
CA GLU A 32 -9.40 -3.85 -22.96
C GLU A 32 -10.68 -3.44 -22.22
N GLN A 33 -10.93 -4.00 -21.03
CA GLN A 33 -12.07 -3.59 -20.20
C GLN A 33 -11.94 -2.16 -19.66
N ASN A 34 -10.72 -1.68 -19.45
CA ASN A 34 -10.45 -0.35 -18.90
C ASN A 34 -10.10 0.70 -19.96
N LYS A 35 -10.32 0.40 -21.26
CA LYS A 35 -10.04 1.33 -22.37
C LYS A 35 -10.63 2.72 -22.18
N GLN A 36 -11.81 2.82 -21.58
CA GLN A 36 -12.46 4.09 -21.26
C GLN A 36 -11.64 5.03 -20.34
N TYR A 37 -10.70 4.51 -19.57
CA TYR A 37 -9.83 5.27 -18.66
C TYR A 37 -8.44 5.53 -19.24
N VAL A 38 -8.10 4.91 -20.38
CA VAL A 38 -6.81 5.06 -21.04
C VAL A 38 -6.91 6.19 -22.05
N LYS A 39 -6.17 7.29 -21.83
CA LYS A 39 -6.05 8.37 -22.81
C LYS A 39 -5.04 7.95 -23.89
N GLU A 40 -5.50 7.85 -25.13
CA GLU A 40 -4.67 7.69 -26.33
C GLU A 40 -4.61 9.05 -27.06
N PRO A 41 -3.46 9.51 -27.57
CA PRO A 41 -2.15 8.85 -27.69
C PRO A 41 -1.30 8.89 -26.41
N ALA A 42 -0.45 7.87 -26.23
CA ALA A 42 0.55 7.80 -25.16
C ALA A 42 1.77 8.69 -25.47
N THR A 43 1.52 9.97 -25.71
CA THR A 43 2.57 10.98 -25.97
C THR A 43 3.13 11.51 -24.65
N VAL A 44 4.40 11.93 -24.65
CA VAL A 44 5.08 12.46 -23.46
C VAL A 44 4.33 13.65 -22.84
N GLU A 45 3.72 14.50 -23.68
CA GLU A 45 2.92 15.64 -23.24
C GLU A 45 1.65 15.22 -22.50
N THR A 46 0.92 14.23 -23.04
CA THR A 46 -0.26 13.66 -22.41
C THR A 46 0.10 13.02 -21.07
N CYS A 47 1.20 12.27 -20.97
CA CYS A 47 1.68 11.73 -19.70
C CYS A 47 1.98 12.83 -18.67
N ASN A 48 2.61 13.93 -19.09
CA ASN A 48 2.89 15.07 -18.21
C ASN A 48 1.60 15.75 -17.73
N GLU A 49 0.62 15.94 -18.61
CA GLU A 49 -0.71 16.45 -18.24
C GLU A 49 -1.44 15.53 -17.27
N LEU A 50 -1.52 14.22 -17.52
CA LEU A 50 -2.14 13.29 -16.58
C LEU A 50 -1.43 13.29 -15.24
N GLY A 51 -0.10 13.35 -15.22
CA GLY A 51 0.70 13.45 -14.01
C GLY A 51 0.35 14.70 -13.21
N LYS A 52 0.25 15.86 -13.87
CA LYS A 52 -0.19 17.12 -13.26
C LYS A 52 -1.63 17.03 -12.76
N GLN A 53 -2.57 16.51 -13.55
CA GLN A 53 -3.96 16.33 -13.14
C GLN A 53 -4.04 15.44 -11.88
N LEU A 54 -3.35 14.31 -11.87
CA LEU A 54 -3.29 13.41 -10.73
C LEU A 54 -2.73 14.13 -9.49
N PHE A 55 -1.63 14.86 -9.66
CA PHE A 55 -1.01 15.62 -8.57
C PHE A 55 -1.97 16.66 -7.99
N TYR A 56 -2.60 17.48 -8.82
CA TYR A 56 -3.56 18.49 -8.37
C TYR A 56 -4.82 17.89 -7.75
N THR A 57 -5.36 16.81 -8.31
CA THR A 57 -6.50 16.10 -7.70
C THR A 57 -6.12 15.51 -6.34
N ARG A 58 -4.91 14.96 -6.21
CA ARG A 58 -4.41 14.47 -4.92
C ARG A 58 -4.27 15.61 -3.93
N LEU A 59 -3.66 16.74 -4.31
CA LEU A 59 -3.55 17.93 -3.45
C LEU A 59 -4.92 18.46 -3.01
N ALA A 60 -5.88 18.57 -3.94
CA ALA A 60 -7.24 19.02 -3.62
C ALA A 60 -7.97 18.07 -2.67
N SER A 61 -7.64 16.77 -2.67
CA SER A 61 -8.21 15.79 -1.76
C SER A 61 -7.60 15.80 -0.35
N ILE A 62 -6.44 16.43 -0.15
CA ILE A 62 -5.77 16.51 1.16
C ILE A 62 -6.66 17.16 2.24
N PRO A 63 -7.25 18.35 2.03
CA PRO A 63 -8.06 18.99 3.08
C PRO A 63 -9.23 18.12 3.55
N GLY A 64 -9.97 17.49 2.62
CA GLY A 64 -11.07 16.57 2.99
C GLY A 64 -10.60 15.33 3.75
N ARG A 65 -9.43 14.80 3.41
CA ARG A 65 -8.80 13.70 4.14
C ARG A 65 -8.34 14.12 5.53
N THR A 66 -7.76 15.32 5.68
CA THR A 66 -7.36 15.83 7.00
C THR A 66 -8.56 16.04 7.90
N GLU A 67 -9.69 16.53 7.38
CA GLU A 67 -10.92 16.67 8.18
C GLU A 67 -11.44 15.31 8.67
N SER A 68 -11.45 14.30 7.80
CA SER A 68 -11.84 12.93 8.17
C SER A 68 -10.90 12.36 9.24
N PHE A 69 -9.59 12.55 9.06
CA PHE A 69 -8.59 12.15 10.04
C PHE A 69 -8.77 12.85 11.40
N TRP A 70 -9.10 14.14 11.41
CA TRP A 70 -9.40 14.86 12.65
C TRP A 70 -10.65 14.32 13.36
N LYS A 71 -11.68 13.92 12.61
CA LYS A 71 -12.88 13.26 13.15
C LYS A 71 -12.55 11.89 13.76
N GLU A 72 -11.74 11.09 13.08
CA GLU A 72 -11.28 9.79 13.60
C GLU A 72 -10.39 9.95 14.84
N LEU A 73 -9.51 10.95 14.87
CA LEU A 73 -8.71 11.27 16.06
C LEU A 73 -9.57 11.73 17.23
N ASP A 74 -10.59 12.55 17.00
CA ASP A 74 -11.50 12.97 18.06
C ASP A 74 -12.30 11.78 18.62
N TYR A 75 -12.73 10.86 17.74
CA TYR A 75 -13.36 9.60 18.12
C TYR A 75 -12.45 8.74 19.00
N VAL A 76 -11.19 8.50 18.58
CA VAL A 76 -10.20 7.76 19.38
C VAL A 76 -9.90 8.46 20.71
N LYS A 77 -9.82 9.80 20.71
CA LYS A 77 -9.62 10.59 21.93
C LYS A 77 -10.79 10.45 22.89
N ASN A 78 -12.02 10.39 22.38
CA ASN A 78 -13.20 10.15 23.19
C ASN A 78 -13.20 8.73 23.77
N MET A 79 -12.85 7.72 22.98
CA MET A 79 -12.68 6.34 23.47
C MET A 79 -11.61 6.24 24.56
N TRP A 80 -10.52 6.99 24.44
CA TRP A 80 -9.49 7.06 25.48
C TRP A 80 -10.01 7.65 26.78
N LYS A 81 -10.86 8.69 26.74
CA LYS A 81 -11.48 9.27 27.95
C LYS A 81 -12.38 8.26 28.66
N HIS A 82 -13.05 7.38 27.92
CA HIS A 82 -13.91 6.31 28.43
C HIS A 82 -13.16 4.96 28.58
N ARG A 83 -11.88 4.99 28.97
CA ARG A 83 -10.97 3.83 28.96
C ARG A 83 -11.45 2.61 29.78
N GLN A 84 -12.36 2.80 30.73
CA GLN A 84 -12.90 1.71 31.56
C GLN A 84 -13.91 0.82 30.82
N GLU A 85 -14.49 1.29 29.71
CA GLU A 85 -15.49 0.55 28.92
C GLU A 85 -14.93 0.02 27.58
N LEU A 86 -13.61 0.07 27.40
CA LEU A 86 -12.95 -0.32 26.15
C LEU A 86 -13.05 -1.83 25.92
N LYS A 87 -13.69 -2.21 24.82
CA LYS A 87 -13.76 -3.59 24.34
C LYS A 87 -12.37 -4.07 23.92
N VAL A 88 -12.08 -5.34 24.18
CA VAL A 88 -10.81 -6.00 23.79
C VAL A 88 -10.60 -5.97 22.26
N GLU A 89 -11.68 -5.94 21.48
CA GLU A 89 -11.63 -5.79 20.01
C GLU A 89 -11.01 -4.46 19.56
N ASP A 90 -11.39 -3.32 20.14
CA ASP A 90 -10.84 -2.01 19.80
C ASP A 90 -9.34 -1.90 20.16
N ALA A 91 -8.95 -2.49 21.29
CA ALA A 91 -7.54 -2.61 21.67
C ALA A 91 -6.75 -3.49 20.69
N GLY A 92 -7.36 -4.55 20.17
CA GLY A 92 -6.78 -5.42 19.15
C GLY A 92 -6.56 -4.71 17.82
N ILE A 93 -7.54 -3.92 17.36
CA ILE A 93 -7.43 -3.12 16.14
C ILE A 93 -6.32 -2.07 16.28
N ALA A 94 -6.26 -1.36 17.41
CA ALA A 94 -5.20 -0.39 17.68
C ALA A 94 -3.81 -1.04 17.71
N ALA A 95 -3.69 -2.24 18.28
CA ALA A 95 -2.44 -2.99 18.30
C ALA A 95 -2.00 -3.42 16.88
N LEU A 96 -2.92 -3.92 16.06
CA LEU A 96 -2.64 -4.29 14.67
C LEU A 96 -2.22 -3.07 13.84
N PHE A 97 -2.91 -1.93 14.01
CA PHE A 97 -2.54 -0.68 13.37
C PHE A 97 -1.13 -0.22 13.79
N GLY A 98 -0.80 -0.28 15.09
CA GLY A 98 0.54 0.04 15.58
C GLY A 98 1.63 -0.87 15.00
N LEU A 99 1.34 -2.16 14.87
CA LEU A 99 2.25 -3.13 14.25
C LEU A 99 2.46 -2.85 12.76
N GLU A 100 1.41 -2.48 12.03
CA GLU A 100 1.51 -2.09 10.63
C GLU A 100 2.31 -0.79 10.45
N CYS A 101 2.09 0.21 11.31
CA CYS A 101 2.92 1.43 11.34
C CYS A 101 4.39 1.12 11.59
N PHE A 102 4.69 0.20 12.52
CA PHE A 102 6.05 -0.23 12.81
C PHE A 102 6.69 -0.95 11.61
N ALA A 103 5.94 -1.83 10.95
CA ALA A 103 6.42 -2.51 9.74
C ALA A 103 6.73 -1.52 8.60
N TRP A 104 5.86 -0.52 8.39
CA TRP A 104 6.11 0.56 7.41
C TRP A 104 7.30 1.44 7.78
N PHE A 105 7.51 1.73 9.06
CA PHE A 105 8.70 2.44 9.54
C PHE A 105 9.97 1.65 9.24
N CYS A 106 10.01 0.35 9.55
CA CYS A 106 11.14 -0.51 9.22
C CYS A 106 11.38 -0.61 7.71
N ALA A 107 10.32 -0.67 6.89
CA ALA A 107 10.44 -0.64 5.44
C ALA A 107 11.07 0.67 4.95
N GLY A 108 10.65 1.81 5.52
CA GLY A 108 11.24 3.12 5.25
C GLY A 108 12.71 3.19 5.65
N GLU A 109 13.08 2.59 6.79
CA GLU A 109 14.47 2.49 7.24
C GLU A 109 15.33 1.66 6.26
N ILE A 110 14.82 0.54 5.76
CA ILE A 110 15.52 -0.29 4.76
C ILE A 110 15.75 0.51 3.46
N ILE A 111 14.74 1.25 3.01
CA ILE A 111 14.86 2.10 1.81
C ILE A 111 15.88 3.23 2.07
N GLY A 112 15.83 3.87 3.24
CA GLY A 112 16.76 4.93 3.63
C GLY A 112 18.21 4.46 3.79
N ARG A 113 18.42 3.17 4.13
CA ARG A 113 19.74 2.51 4.19
C ARG A 113 20.22 1.97 2.84
N GLY A 114 19.53 2.28 1.74
CA GLY A 114 19.91 1.83 0.40
C GLY A 114 19.62 0.35 0.13
N PHE A 115 18.49 -0.18 0.62
CA PHE A 115 18.08 -1.59 0.51
C PHE A 115 18.95 -2.59 1.28
N THR A 116 19.64 -2.13 2.34
CA THR A 116 20.41 -3.03 3.21
C THR A 116 19.48 -3.69 4.22
N PHE A 117 19.07 -4.94 3.93
CA PHE A 117 18.13 -5.72 4.76
C PHE A 117 18.73 -6.19 6.10
N THR A 118 20.06 -6.19 6.25
CA THR A 118 20.76 -6.86 7.36
C THR A 118 21.45 -5.92 8.36
N GLY A 119 21.15 -4.62 8.35
CA GLY A 119 21.69 -3.64 9.30
C GLY A 119 22.53 -2.54 8.65
N TYR A 120 23.11 -1.64 9.46
CA TYR A 120 24.11 -0.70 8.97
C TYR A 120 25.41 -1.44 8.63
N TYR A 121 26.08 -1.03 7.55
CA TYR A 121 27.46 -1.46 7.33
C TYR A 121 28.31 -1.06 8.56
N PRO A 122 29.23 -1.91 9.02
CA PRO A 122 30.17 -1.55 10.07
C PRO A 122 31.05 -0.37 9.67
#